data_AF-A0A6J1WG41-F1
#
_entry.id   AF-A0A6J1WG41-F1
#
_cell.length_a   1.000
_cell.length_b   1.000
_cell.length_c   1.000
_cell.angle_alpha   90.00
_cell.angle_beta   90.00
_cell.angle_gamma   90.00
#
_symmetry.space_group_name_H-M   'P 1'
#
loop_
_entity.id
_entity.type
_entity.pdbx_description
1 polymer ?
#
loop_
_entity_poly.entity_id
_entity_poly.type
_entity_poly.pdbx_seq_one_letter_code
_entity_poly.pdbx_strand_id
1 'polypeptide(L)' 'MGSRFQVVEQGPPIEVFQLNRLFTEDSHQNKVNLTVGAYRDEKGKPWVLPVVRKMEKQLAADDTLLHEYLPVLGEYHDNK' A
#
# COMPACT_ATOMS: atom_id res chain seq x y z
N MET A 1 21.62 24.86 22.36
CA MET A 1 21.58 24.65 20.89
C MET A 1 20.18 24.19 20.52
N GLY A 2 19.51 24.86 19.59
CA GLY A 2 18.17 24.48 19.11
C GLY A 2 18.23 23.32 18.10
N SER A 3 17.09 22.65 17.89
CA SER A 3 16.95 21.61 16.86
C SER A 3 17.15 22.19 15.47
N ARG A 4 17.86 21.46 14.60
CA ARG A 4 18.00 21.81 13.16
C ARG A 4 16.67 21.86 12.42
N PHE A 5 15.64 21.22 12.96
CA PHE A 5 14.31 21.14 12.36
C PHE A 5 13.34 22.22 12.86
N GLN A 6 13.77 23.12 13.76
CA GLN A 6 12.92 24.18 14.31
C GLN A 6 12.22 25.05 13.25
N VAL A 7 12.87 25.24 12.10
CA VAL A 7 12.40 26.11 11.01
C VAL A 7 11.67 25.35 9.90
N VAL A 8 11.52 24.03 10.04
CA VAL A 8 10.86 23.20 9.03
C VAL A 8 9.36 23.22 9.29
N GLU A 9 8.63 23.91 8.43
CA GLU A 9 7.17 23.92 8.45
C GLU A 9 6.61 22.59 7.93
N GLN A 10 5.46 22.19 8.46
CA GLN A 10 4.77 21.00 7.96
C GLN A 10 4.16 21.29 6.60
N GLY A 11 4.48 20.46 5.61
CA GLY A 11 3.84 20.54 4.29
C GLY A 11 2.33 20.33 4.37
N PRO A 12 1.56 20.81 3.37
CA PRO A 12 0.13 20.58 3.33
C PRO A 12 -0.19 19.07 3.32
N PRO A 13 -1.30 18.65 3.94
CA PRO A 13 -1.72 17.27 3.89
C PRO A 13 -2.06 16.85 2.46
N ILE A 14 -1.73 15.60 2.11
CA ILE A 14 -2.20 15.01 0.86
C ILE A 14 -3.70 14.68 1.03
N GLU A 15 -4.54 15.27 0.19
CA GLU A 15 -6.00 15.25 0.32
C GLU A 15 -6.59 13.84 0.50
N VAL A 16 -6.12 12.88 -0.31
CA VAL A 16 -6.63 11.49 -0.23
C VAL A 16 -6.36 10.84 1.13
N PHE A 17 -5.20 11.11 1.74
CA PHE A 17 -4.86 10.57 3.06
C PHE A 17 -5.60 11.30 4.17
N GLN A 18 -5.81 12.62 4.04
CA GLN A 18 -6.60 13.38 4.99
C GLN A 18 -8.05 12.91 5.02
N LEU A 19 -8.69 12.75 3.86
CA LEU A 19 -10.07 12.27 3.79
C LEU A 19 -10.19 10.82 4.29
N ASN A 20 -9.20 9.96 4.00
CA ASN A 20 -9.19 8.60 4.53
C ASN A 20 -9.06 8.57 6.06
N ARG A 21 -8.26 9.48 6.64
CA ARG A 21 -8.15 9.66 8.09
C ARG A 21 -9.48 10.12 8.69
N LEU A 22 -10.12 11.13 8.12
CA LEU A 22 -11.42 11.62 8.56
C LEU A 22 -12.49 10.52 8.50
N PHE A 23 -12.51 9.74 7.41
CA PHE A 23 -13.36 8.55 7.31
C PHE A 23 -13.07 7.56 8.44
N THR A 24 -11.81 7.32 8.79
CA THR A 24 -11.44 6.36 9.84
C THR A 24 -11.90 6.85 11.23
N GLU A 25 -11.72 8.14 11.52
CA GLU A 25 -12.08 8.79 12.77
C GLU A 25 -13.60 9.00 12.94
N ASP A 26 -14.37 9.03 11.86
CA ASP A 26 -15.83 9.15 11.90
C ASP A 26 -16.47 7.95 12.63
N SER A 27 -17.33 8.22 13.61
CA SER A 27 -18.00 7.17 14.39
C SER A 27 -19.36 6.75 13.82
N HIS A 28 -19.82 7.38 12.74
CA HIS A 28 -21.09 7.07 12.11
C HIS A 28 -21.10 5.64 11.55
N GLN A 29 -22.11 4.84 11.93
CA GLN A 29 -22.17 3.41 11.62
C GLN A 29 -22.30 3.12 10.11
N ASN A 30 -22.91 4.03 9.34
CA ASN A 30 -23.17 3.85 7.91
C ASN A 30 -22.27 4.72 7.01
N LYS A 31 -21.09 5.11 7.50
CA LYS A 31 -20.11 5.88 6.72
C LYS A 31 -19.61 5.09 5.51
N VAL A 32 -19.38 5.77 4.39
CA VAL A 32 -18.89 5.16 3.13
C VAL A 32 -17.57 5.82 2.72
N ASN A 33 -16.58 5.00 2.35
CA ASN A 33 -15.29 5.49 1.88
C ASN A 33 -15.23 5.46 0.35
N LEU A 34 -15.22 6.64 -0.28
CA LEU A 34 -15.07 6.82 -1.73
C LEU A 34 -13.73 7.50 -2.09
N THR A 35 -12.77 7.54 -1.17
CA THR A 35 -11.57 8.39 -1.32
C THR A 35 -10.43 7.65 -2.01
N VAL A 36 -10.23 6.38 -1.69
CA VAL A 36 -9.10 5.59 -2.19
C VAL A 36 -9.52 4.81 -3.44
N GLY A 37 -8.79 5.00 -4.53
CA GLY A 37 -8.95 4.24 -5.79
C GLY A 37 -8.44 2.79 -5.72
N ALA A 38 -8.67 2.10 -4.61
CA ALA A 38 -8.29 0.71 -4.42
C ALA A 38 -9.53 -0.18 -4.47
N TYR A 39 -9.46 -1.26 -5.26
CA TYR A 39 -10.58 -2.18 -5.40
C TYR A 39 -10.97 -2.82 -4.06
N ARG A 40 -12.27 -2.93 -3.84
CA ARG A 40 -12.90 -3.57 -2.69
C ARG A 40 -13.88 -4.63 -3.18
N ASP A 41 -14.02 -5.69 -2.39
CA ASP A 41 -15.07 -6.68 -2.61
C ASP A 41 -16.46 -6.14 -2.24
N GLU A 42 -17.50 -6.96 -2.44
CA GLU A 42 -18.90 -6.66 -2.10
C GLU A 42 -19.13 -6.31 -0.62
N LYS A 43 -18.16 -6.59 0.26
CA LYS A 43 -18.20 -6.27 1.69
C LYS A 43 -17.34 -5.05 2.05
N GLY A 44 -16.84 -4.32 1.05
CA GLY A 44 -15.97 -3.16 1.24
C GLY A 44 -14.56 -3.50 1.72
N LYS A 45 -14.12 -4.78 1.62
CA LYS A 45 -12.80 -5.22 2.11
C LYS A 45 -11.75 -5.21 1.00
N PRO A 46 -10.45 -5.02 1.32
CA PRO A 46 -9.38 -5.22 0.36
C PRO A 46 -9.45 -6.62 -0.27
N TRP A 47 -9.38 -6.69 -1.59
CA TRP A 47 -9.43 -7.95 -2.32
C TRP A 47 -8.08 -8.26 -2.95
N VAL A 48 -7.48 -9.36 -2.51
CA VAL A 48 -6.28 -9.92 -3.13
C VAL A 48 -6.73 -10.98 -4.12
N LEU A 49 -6.32 -10.82 -5.38
CA LEU A 49 -6.67 -11.75 -6.45
C LEU A 49 -6.22 -13.18 -6.11
N PRO A 50 -7.02 -14.22 -6.44
CA PRO A 50 -6.65 -15.61 -6.16
C PRO A 50 -5.32 -16.03 -6.78
N VAL A 51 -4.99 -15.53 -7.98
CA VAL A 51 -3.72 -15.82 -8.65
C VAL A 51 -2.53 -15.25 -7.89
N VAL A 52 -2.64 -14.03 -7.34
CA VAL A 52 -1.58 -13.41 -6.52
C VAL A 52 -1.34 -14.25 -5.27
N ARG A 53 -2.40 -14.66 -4.55
CA ARG A 53 -2.27 -15.55 -3.38
C ARG A 53 -1.62 -16.88 -3.71
N LYS A 54 -1.88 -17.43 -4.90
CA LYS A 54 -1.26 -18.68 -5.36
C LYS A 54 0.24 -18.46 -5.59
N MET A 55 0.62 -17.39 -6.28
CA MET A 55 2.02 -17.07 -6.56
C MET A 55 2.79 -16.78 -5.26
N GLU A 56 2.23 -15.99 -4.33
CA GLU A 56 2.86 -15.72 -3.03
C GLU A 56 3.19 -17.01 -2.26
N LYS A 57 2.29 -18.00 -2.28
CA LYS A 57 2.55 -19.31 -1.66
C LYS A 57 3.64 -20.11 -2.38
N GLN A 58 3.69 -20.02 -3.70
CA GLN A 58 4.73 -20.71 -4.48
C GLN A 58 6.10 -20.08 -4.24
N LEU A 59 6.19 -18.74 -4.25
CA LEU A 59 7.40 -17.99 -3.92
C LEU A 59 7.87 -18.30 -2.51
N ALA A 60 6.96 -18.35 -1.54
CA ALA A 60 7.30 -18.67 -0.15
C ALA A 60 7.77 -20.13 0.07
N ALA A 61 7.47 -21.03 -0.86
CA ALA A 61 7.89 -22.43 -0.82
C ALA A 61 9.13 -22.71 -1.69
N ASP A 62 9.65 -21.70 -2.39
CA ASP A 62 10.81 -21.82 -3.26
C ASP A 62 12.10 -21.54 -2.48
N ASP A 63 12.80 -22.60 -2.08
CA ASP A 63 14.08 -22.53 -1.35
C ASP A 63 15.23 -21.96 -2.21
N THR A 64 15.03 -21.76 -3.51
CA THR A 64 16.04 -21.15 -4.39
C THR A 64 15.99 -19.63 -4.41
N LEU A 65 14.92 -19.03 -3.87
CA LEU A 65 14.71 -17.59 -3.88
C LEU A 65 15.51 -16.92 -2.76
N LEU A 66 16.28 -15.88 -3.12
CA LEU A 66 17.15 -15.15 -2.20
C LEU A 66 16.72 -13.69 -2.07
N HIS A 67 16.98 -13.08 -0.92
CA HIS A 67 16.71 -11.65 -0.66
C HIS A 67 17.93 -10.77 -0.96
N GLU A 68 18.68 -11.13 -2.01
CA GLU A 68 19.85 -10.39 -2.46
C GLU A 68 19.48 -9.19 -3.35
N TYR A 69 20.45 -8.32 -3.62
CA TYR A 69 20.22 -7.17 -4.47
C TYR A 69 19.85 -7.57 -5.90
N LEU A 70 18.78 -6.97 -6.41
CA LEU A 70 18.43 -6.99 -7.82
C LEU A 70 19.32 -6.00 -8.62
N PRO A 71 19.41 -6.18 -9.95
CA PRO A 71 19.96 -5.15 -10.83
C PRO A 71 19.23 -3.81 -10.67
N VAL A 72 19.90 -2.72 -11.07
CA VAL A 72 19.38 -1.34 -10.94
C VAL A 72 17.99 -1.16 -11.58
N LEU A 73 17.70 -1.89 -12.65
CA LEU A 73 16.42 -1.82 -13.37
C LEU A 73 15.42 -2.91 -12.93
N GLY A 74 15.74 -3.70 -11.92
CA GLY A 74 14.96 -4.86 -11.48
C GLY A 74 15.28 -6.15 -12.24
N GLU A 75 14.42 -7.15 -12.09
CA GLU A 75 14.53 -8.42 -12.81
C GLU A 75 14.02 -8.29 -14.25
N TYR A 76 14.84 -8.75 -15.19
CA TYR A 76 14.47 -8.84 -16.60
C TYR A 76 13.95 -10.24 -16.90
N HIS A 77 12.70 -10.33 -17.35
CA HIS A 77 12.11 -11.56 -17.88
C HIS A 77 11.64 -11.28 -19.31
N ASP A 78 12.20 -12.00 -20.30
CA ASP A 78 11.72 -11.94 -21.68
C ASP A 78 10.28 -12.48 -21.71
N ASN A 79 9.31 -11.60 -22.00
CA ASN A 79 7.91 -11.99 -22.21
C ASN A 79 7.80 -12.80 -23.53
N LYS A 80 7.99 -14.12 -23.46
CA LYS A 80 7.55 -15.07 -24.48
C LYS A 80 6.32 -15.84 -24.01
#